data_AF-A0A660T7L9-F1
#
_entry.id   AF-A0A660T7L9-F1
#
_cell.length_a   1.000
_cell.length_b   1.000
_cell.length_c   1.000
_cell.angle_alpha   90.00
_cell.angle_beta   90.00
_cell.angle_gamma   90.00
#
_symmetry.space_group_name_H-M   'P 1'
#
loop_
_entity.id
_entity.type
_entity.pdbx_description
1 polymer ?
#
loop_
_entity_poly.entity_id
_entity_poly.type
_entity_poly.pdbx_seq_one_letter_code
_entity_poly.pdbx_strand_id
1 'polypeptide(L)'
;MAREKAASLGLQQTAEDEMDLSRGVSASARGESTGEFFKYSIKMPVSVKRQESAMIPIINTEIEGKRVSIYNSATDPVHPVNGLELKNTTDMYLTAGPITVFEQGIYAGDSRIKTLAPNGQRLISYSVDLDTEVKEETQGSSDTIVSAKIVHGTMITGTKRVRETLYTIKNSGKRGKHILIEHPISLGWKLVEPGKAYEKSRTYYRFLVDAGAEGEKSSVRKLKVIEEKYLSQSVILSNLNSRAVGFYLSVKDISDGIKEALKKISKMSAGISELNSKIKSLQGEYSRIQRDQERIRKNMSRLSKTSKLYKRYVDTLNNQEDFIDKIIEKLDELETKQDKQQAGLNNYISSLNVK
;
A
#
# COMPACT_ATOMS: atom_id res chain seq x y z
N MET A 1 54.73 45.34 50.43
CA MET A 1 54.62 46.73 49.92
C MET A 1 55.28 46.79 48.55
N ALA A 2 54.51 46.98 47.48
CA ALA A 2 54.90 47.72 46.27
C ALA A 2 53.69 47.74 45.32
N ARG A 3 53.28 48.94 44.93
CA ARG A 3 52.06 49.29 44.20
C ARG A 3 52.21 49.13 42.68
N GLU A 4 51.05 48.90 42.07
CA GLU A 4 50.64 49.17 40.69
C GLU A 4 51.33 50.33 39.95
N LYS A 5 51.58 50.12 38.66
CA LYS A 5 51.05 50.99 37.58
C LYS A 5 50.93 50.21 36.25
N ALA A 6 49.75 50.33 35.65
CA ALA A 6 49.32 49.70 34.40
C ALA A 6 49.83 50.43 33.14
N ALA A 7 49.94 49.71 32.00
CA ALA A 7 49.18 49.98 30.76
C ALA A 7 49.69 49.17 29.54
N SER A 8 48.74 48.45 28.90
CA SER A 8 48.59 48.13 27.46
C SER A 8 49.75 47.52 26.64
N LEU A 9 49.56 46.28 26.16
CA LEU A 9 49.77 45.90 24.75
C LEU A 9 49.26 44.47 24.45
N GLY A 10 48.26 44.39 23.56
CA GLY A 10 48.18 43.34 22.53
C GLY A 10 47.52 42.00 22.85
N LEU A 11 46.20 41.93 22.68
CA LEU A 11 45.50 40.73 22.21
C LEU A 11 45.77 40.53 20.71
N GLN A 12 46.18 39.32 20.30
CA GLN A 12 45.92 38.75 18.96
C GLN A 12 46.18 37.23 19.06
N GLN A 13 45.14 36.43 19.30
CA GLN A 13 44.35 35.74 18.26
C GLN A 13 45.23 34.95 17.27
N THR A 14 45.49 33.69 17.60
CA THR A 14 45.78 32.65 16.62
C THR A 14 44.48 32.31 15.92
N ALA A 15 44.32 32.81 14.69
CA ALA A 15 43.21 32.50 13.82
C ALA A 15 43.23 31.03 13.41
N GLU A 16 42.06 30.40 13.44
CA GLU A 16 41.75 29.15 12.77
C GLU A 16 41.97 29.36 11.26
N ASP A 17 42.92 28.63 10.67
CA ASP A 17 43.06 28.52 9.22
C ASP A 17 41.87 27.72 8.66
N GLU A 18 40.75 28.40 8.40
CA GLU A 18 39.67 27.86 7.58
C GLU A 18 40.22 27.60 6.16
N MET A 19 40.15 26.35 5.71
CA MET A 19 40.58 25.95 4.37
C MET A 19 39.67 26.61 3.31
N ASP A 20 40.15 27.69 2.70
CA ASP A 20 39.46 28.43 1.63
C ASP A 20 39.48 27.64 0.30
N LEU A 21 38.48 26.76 0.13
CA LEU A 21 38.29 25.95 -1.09
C LEU A 21 37.94 26.78 -2.33
N SER A 22 37.62 28.08 -2.19
CA SER A 22 37.33 28.97 -3.32
C SER A 22 38.60 29.39 -4.08
N ARG A 23 39.79 29.23 -3.46
CA ARG A 23 41.11 29.50 -4.07
C ARG A 23 41.69 28.26 -4.78
N GLY A 24 40.86 27.51 -5.49
CA GLY A 24 41.28 26.38 -6.33
C GLY A 24 41.92 26.80 -7.66
N VAL A 25 42.81 25.96 -8.21
CA VAL A 25 43.48 26.15 -9.51
C VAL A 25 42.46 26.19 -10.66
N SER A 26 42.54 27.19 -11.54
CA SER A 26 41.54 27.43 -12.60
C SER A 26 41.43 26.28 -13.61
N ALA A 27 40.19 25.97 -14.02
CA ALA A 27 39.87 24.92 -14.99
C ALA A 27 40.57 25.19 -16.33
N SER A 28 41.38 24.24 -16.81
CA SER A 28 42.15 24.43 -18.04
C SER A 28 41.57 23.69 -19.26
N ALA A 29 40.44 22.98 -19.18
CA ALA A 29 39.97 22.13 -20.28
C ALA A 29 38.77 22.68 -21.11
N ARG A 30 38.63 22.24 -22.37
CA ARG A 30 37.46 22.40 -23.26
C ARG A 30 36.87 21.03 -23.59
N GLY A 31 35.53 20.91 -23.54
CA GLY A 31 34.82 19.67 -23.83
C GLY A 31 34.46 19.62 -25.30
N GLU A 32 34.67 18.47 -25.92
CA GLU A 32 34.26 18.21 -27.30
C GLU A 32 33.46 16.91 -27.31
N SER A 33 32.28 16.93 -27.94
CA SER A 33 31.38 15.78 -28.01
C SER A 33 31.58 15.04 -29.32
N THR A 34 32.00 13.77 -29.24
CA THR A 34 32.10 12.84 -30.37
C THR A 34 31.22 11.62 -30.10
N GLY A 35 29.92 11.75 -30.36
CA GLY A 35 28.95 10.65 -30.28
C GLY A 35 28.70 10.14 -28.87
N GLU A 36 29.39 9.06 -28.47
CA GLU A 36 29.31 8.41 -27.14
C GLU A 36 30.52 8.69 -26.23
N PHE A 37 31.55 9.39 -26.72
CA PHE A 37 32.78 9.69 -25.97
C PHE A 37 32.96 11.20 -25.77
N PHE A 38 33.46 11.58 -24.59
CA PHE A 38 33.80 12.96 -24.24
C PHE A 38 35.30 13.07 -24.00
N LYS A 39 35.92 14.03 -24.68
CA LYS A 39 37.33 14.38 -24.49
C LYS A 39 37.44 15.70 -23.75
N TYR A 40 38.31 15.74 -22.74
CA TYR A 40 38.74 16.97 -22.10
C TYR A 40 40.05 17.43 -22.72
N SER A 41 40.02 18.53 -23.47
CA SER A 41 41.21 19.11 -24.11
C SER A 41 41.75 20.25 -23.24
N ILE A 42 42.92 20.06 -22.63
CA ILE A 42 43.58 21.11 -21.82
C ILE A 42 44.03 22.24 -22.77
N LYS A 43 43.49 23.45 -22.60
CA LYS A 43 43.75 24.67 -23.38
C LYS A 43 45.19 25.16 -23.23
N MET A 44 45.78 25.04 -22.04
CA MET A 44 47.14 25.46 -21.77
C MET A 44 48.06 24.24 -21.62
N PRO A 45 49.16 24.15 -22.39
CA PRO A 45 50.11 23.06 -22.24
C PRO A 45 50.73 23.07 -20.83
N VAL A 46 50.78 21.90 -20.20
CA VAL A 46 51.37 21.71 -18.86
C VAL A 46 52.70 20.97 -19.03
N SER A 47 53.79 21.53 -18.51
CA SER A 47 55.09 20.84 -18.44
C SER A 47 55.26 20.18 -17.06
N VAL A 48 55.53 18.88 -17.05
CA VAL A 48 55.84 18.09 -15.85
C VAL A 48 57.27 17.57 -15.99
N LYS A 49 58.16 17.86 -15.03
CA LYS A 49 59.55 17.42 -15.12
C LYS A 49 59.66 15.92 -14.85
N ARG A 50 60.82 15.36 -15.19
CA ARG A 50 61.16 13.96 -14.87
C ARG A 50 61.02 13.73 -13.36
N GLN A 51 60.32 12.65 -12.98
CA GLN A 51 60.03 12.27 -11.58
C GLN A 51 59.10 13.23 -10.82
N GLU A 52 58.37 14.11 -11.51
CA GLU A 52 57.32 14.92 -10.91
C GLU A 52 55.92 14.45 -11.35
N SER A 53 54.90 14.76 -10.55
CA SER A 53 53.49 14.48 -10.82
C SER A 53 52.69 15.77 -10.71
N ALA A 54 51.73 15.98 -11.60
CA ALA A 54 50.84 17.13 -11.56
C ALA A 54 49.37 16.67 -11.51
N MET A 55 48.59 17.27 -10.61
CA MET A 55 47.14 17.14 -10.59
C MET A 55 46.55 18.29 -11.39
N ILE A 56 45.93 17.98 -12.53
CA ILE A 56 45.37 18.99 -13.43
C ILE A 56 43.85 19.04 -13.22
N PRO A 57 43.31 20.15 -12.68
CA PRO A 57 41.87 20.30 -12.56
C PRO A 57 41.25 20.41 -13.96
N ILE A 58 40.37 19.47 -14.26
CA ILE A 58 39.66 19.45 -15.54
C ILE A 58 38.55 20.51 -15.53
N ILE A 59 37.78 20.54 -14.44
CA ILE A 59 36.67 21.47 -14.21
C ILE A 59 36.85 22.05 -12.82
N ASN A 60 36.88 23.37 -12.75
CA ASN A 60 36.84 24.17 -11.54
C ASN A 60 35.93 25.36 -11.85
N THR A 61 34.64 25.14 -11.65
CA THR A 61 33.59 26.07 -12.03
C THR A 61 32.46 25.88 -11.05
N GLU A 62 31.84 26.97 -10.64
CA GLU A 62 30.65 26.91 -9.81
C GLU A 62 29.50 26.30 -10.62
N ILE A 63 28.81 25.35 -10.00
CA ILE A 63 27.66 24.67 -10.58
C ILE A 63 26.45 24.85 -9.67
N GLU A 64 25.26 24.92 -10.26
CA GLU A 64 24.02 25.09 -9.51
C GLU A 64 23.73 23.84 -8.67
N GLY A 65 23.54 24.04 -7.37
CA GLY A 65 23.13 23.00 -6.44
C GLY A 65 22.11 23.52 -5.44
N LYS A 66 21.05 22.75 -5.19
CA LYS A 66 20.08 23.04 -4.12
C LYS A 66 20.16 21.98 -3.03
N ARG A 67 20.32 22.42 -1.79
CA ARG A 67 20.32 21.51 -0.64
C ARG A 67 18.91 20.95 -0.44
N VAL A 68 18.82 19.63 -0.31
CA VAL A 68 17.59 18.92 -0.02
C VAL A 68 17.84 17.80 0.99
N SER A 69 16.85 17.47 1.79
CA SER A 69 16.88 16.30 2.67
C SER A 69 15.91 15.27 2.10
N ILE A 70 16.41 14.12 1.64
CA ILE A 70 15.66 13.16 0.85
C ILE A 70 15.16 12.06 1.79
N TYR A 71 13.84 11.93 1.95
CA TYR A 71 13.24 10.87 2.73
C TYR A 71 12.72 9.76 1.83
N ASN A 72 13.11 8.53 2.13
CA ASN A 72 12.58 7.32 1.50
C ASN A 72 12.52 6.22 2.55
N SER A 73 11.32 5.78 2.89
CA SER A 73 11.10 4.80 3.97
C SER A 73 11.67 3.42 3.70
N ALA A 74 11.99 3.09 2.45
CA ALA A 74 12.69 1.86 2.09
C ALA A 74 14.21 1.93 2.34
N THR A 75 14.77 3.14 2.45
CA THR A 75 16.19 3.36 2.75
C THR A 75 16.40 3.51 4.24
N ASP A 76 15.65 4.40 4.87
CA ASP A 76 15.61 4.58 6.33
C ASP A 76 14.19 5.03 6.71
N PRO A 77 13.50 4.29 7.61
CA PRO A 77 12.11 4.59 7.95
C PRO A 77 11.93 5.86 8.80
N VAL A 78 12.99 6.36 9.45
CA VAL A 78 12.91 7.48 10.40
C VAL A 78 13.62 8.71 9.87
N HIS A 79 14.86 8.57 9.42
CA HIS A 79 15.71 9.71 9.08
C HIS A 79 15.86 9.87 7.58
N PRO A 80 15.69 11.08 7.02
CA PRO A 80 16.08 11.36 5.66
C PRO A 80 17.61 11.36 5.52
N VAL A 81 18.07 11.39 4.27
CA VAL A 81 19.48 11.59 3.94
C VAL A 81 19.70 12.99 3.39
N ASN A 82 20.71 13.68 3.89
CA ASN A 82 21.17 14.93 3.30
C ASN A 82 21.59 14.70 1.85
N GLY A 83 21.17 15.62 0.99
CA GLY A 83 21.46 15.56 -0.43
C GLY A 83 21.53 16.92 -1.10
N LEU A 84 21.95 16.86 -2.36
CA LEU A 84 22.10 17.98 -3.27
C LEU A 84 21.37 17.66 -4.57
N GLU A 85 20.42 18.51 -4.94
CA GLU A 85 19.87 18.56 -6.28
C GLU A 85 20.86 19.33 -7.16
N LEU A 86 21.77 18.59 -7.79
CA LEU A 86 22.85 19.12 -8.62
C LEU A 86 22.38 19.29 -10.06
N LYS A 87 22.62 20.46 -10.64
CA LYS A 87 22.43 20.71 -12.07
C LYS A 87 23.78 21.01 -12.70
N ASN A 88 24.10 20.27 -13.75
CA ASN A 88 25.30 20.54 -14.54
C ASN A 88 25.08 21.76 -15.42
N THR A 89 25.51 22.93 -14.95
CA THR A 89 25.48 24.19 -15.69
C THR A 89 26.70 24.38 -16.60
N THR A 90 27.62 23.41 -16.64
CA THR A 90 28.76 23.45 -17.55
C THR A 90 28.39 22.90 -18.93
N ASP A 91 29.13 23.31 -19.95
CA ASP A 91 29.01 22.77 -21.31
C ASP A 91 29.70 21.39 -21.47
N MET A 92 30.20 20.82 -20.37
CA MET A 92 30.93 19.56 -20.36
C MET A 92 30.13 18.46 -19.69
N TYR A 93 30.45 17.21 -20.01
CA TYR A 93 29.96 16.08 -19.24
C TYR A 93 30.73 16.02 -17.93
N LEU A 94 30.04 15.80 -16.80
CA LEU A 94 30.68 15.45 -15.54
C LEU A 94 30.76 13.92 -15.47
N THR A 95 31.96 13.35 -15.39
CA THR A 95 32.15 11.90 -15.36
C THR A 95 31.58 11.26 -14.10
N ALA A 96 31.11 10.02 -14.22
CA ALA A 96 30.77 9.21 -13.05
C ALA A 96 32.00 9.03 -12.14
N GLY A 97 31.79 9.09 -10.83
CA GLY A 97 32.87 8.98 -9.87
C GLY A 97 32.40 9.16 -8.42
N PRO A 98 33.28 8.86 -7.46
CA PRO A 98 33.05 9.24 -6.07
C PRO A 98 33.08 10.76 -5.93
N ILE A 99 32.29 11.28 -4.99
CA ILE A 99 32.26 12.68 -4.59
C ILE A 99 32.47 12.72 -3.10
N THR A 100 33.41 13.55 -2.66
CA THR A 100 33.52 13.92 -1.25
C THR A 100 32.89 15.30 -1.07
N VAL A 101 31.96 15.39 -0.12
CA VAL A 101 31.19 16.61 0.14
C VAL A 101 31.80 17.29 1.36
N PHE A 102 32.11 18.57 1.21
CA PHE A 102 32.53 19.45 2.30
C PHE A 102 31.46 20.53 2.50
N GLU A 103 31.10 20.80 3.74
CA GLU A 103 30.23 21.90 4.14
C GLU A 103 31.01 22.84 5.05
N GLN A 104 31.18 24.11 4.65
CA GLN A 104 31.96 25.10 5.41
C GLN A 104 33.37 24.59 5.79
N GLY A 105 34.04 23.91 4.86
CA GLY A 105 35.37 23.32 5.08
C GLY A 105 35.39 22.03 5.89
N ILE A 106 34.24 21.58 6.42
CA ILE A 106 34.12 20.36 7.23
C ILE A 106 33.66 19.20 6.35
N TYR A 107 34.28 18.03 6.49
CA TYR A 107 33.84 16.82 5.81
C TYR A 107 32.40 16.47 6.21
N ALA A 108 31.50 16.44 5.22
CA ALA A 108 30.08 16.21 5.43
C ALA A 108 29.63 14.80 5.01
N GLY A 109 30.42 14.12 4.17
CA GLY A 109 30.17 12.75 3.73
C GLY A 109 30.70 12.44 2.35
N ASP A 110 30.49 11.20 1.92
CA ASP A 110 30.84 10.73 0.58
C ASP A 110 29.59 10.33 -0.19
N SER A 111 29.66 10.45 -1.51
CA SER A 111 28.61 10.04 -2.43
C SER A 111 29.20 9.49 -3.72
N ARG A 112 28.33 9.05 -4.63
CA ARG A 112 28.71 8.64 -5.98
C ARG A 112 27.75 9.23 -6.99
N ILE A 113 28.30 9.89 -8.00
CA ILE A 113 27.52 10.39 -9.12
C ILE A 113 27.68 9.47 -10.33
N LYS A 114 26.64 9.41 -11.17
CA LYS A 114 26.78 8.87 -12.53
C LYS A 114 27.12 10.02 -13.48
N THR A 115 27.56 9.68 -14.69
CA THR A 115 27.86 10.69 -15.71
C THR A 115 26.66 11.61 -15.90
N LEU A 116 26.90 12.92 -15.84
CA LEU A 116 25.89 13.97 -15.95
C LEU A 116 26.17 14.80 -17.20
N ALA A 117 25.25 14.77 -18.16
CA ALA A 117 25.33 15.57 -19.37
C ALA A 117 25.17 17.07 -19.07
N PRO A 118 25.60 17.97 -19.98
CA PRO A 118 25.28 19.38 -19.91
C PRO A 118 23.79 19.61 -19.70
N ASN A 119 23.42 20.52 -18.80
CA ASN A 119 22.04 20.80 -18.35
C ASN A 119 21.32 19.63 -17.66
N GLY A 120 21.98 18.49 -17.49
CA GLY A 120 21.44 17.35 -16.74
C GLY A 120 21.31 17.69 -15.25
N GLN A 121 20.26 17.17 -14.63
CA GLN A 121 19.99 17.34 -13.21
C GLN A 121 19.98 15.98 -12.49
N ARG A 122 20.50 15.93 -11.27
CA ARG A 122 20.57 14.71 -10.48
C ARG A 122 20.57 14.98 -8.98
N LEU A 123 19.86 14.13 -8.25
CA LEU A 123 19.95 14.07 -6.79
C LEU A 123 21.16 13.24 -6.36
N ILE A 124 21.89 13.76 -5.39
CA ILE A 124 23.07 13.14 -4.79
C ILE A 124 22.83 13.11 -3.28
N SER A 125 22.91 11.95 -2.65
CA SER A 125 22.79 11.78 -1.19
C SER A 125 24.17 11.48 -0.59
N TYR A 126 24.53 12.09 0.54
CA TYR A 126 25.90 11.99 1.07
C TYR A 126 26.00 11.66 2.57
N SER A 127 24.97 11.95 3.37
CA SER A 127 24.96 11.58 4.80
C SER A 127 23.54 11.47 5.34
N VAL A 128 23.38 10.85 6.51
CA VAL A 128 22.08 10.80 7.19
C VAL A 128 21.80 12.15 7.84
N ASP A 129 20.55 12.62 7.74
CA ASP A 129 20.08 13.83 8.38
C ASP A 129 19.48 13.51 9.75
N LEU A 130 20.31 13.61 10.80
CA LEU A 130 19.91 13.27 12.17
C LEU A 130 19.02 14.33 12.83
N ASP A 131 18.95 15.55 12.31
CA ASP A 131 18.09 16.58 12.91
C ASP A 131 16.64 16.48 12.43
N THR A 132 16.39 15.68 11.40
CA THR A 132 15.07 15.53 10.79
C THR A 132 14.52 14.13 11.03
N GLU A 133 13.27 14.05 11.46
CA GLU A 133 12.53 12.82 11.61
C GLU A 133 11.28 12.87 10.73
N VAL A 134 10.98 11.76 10.08
CA VAL A 134 9.74 11.60 9.33
C VAL A 134 9.01 10.36 9.83
N LYS A 135 7.77 10.57 10.24
CA LYS A 135 6.85 9.49 10.59
C LYS A 135 5.91 9.25 9.41
N GLU A 136 6.01 8.08 8.79
CA GLU A 136 5.06 7.60 7.80
C GLU A 136 3.95 6.79 8.48
N GLU A 137 2.71 7.23 8.31
CA GLU A 137 1.52 6.52 8.78
C GLU A 137 0.60 6.25 7.60
N THR A 138 0.48 4.98 7.21
CA THR A 138 -0.55 4.56 6.26
C THR A 138 -1.84 4.32 7.03
N GLN A 139 -2.84 5.16 6.79
CA GLN A 139 -4.18 4.94 7.32
C GLN A 139 -4.85 3.80 6.55
N GLY A 140 -5.79 3.12 7.22
CA GLY A 140 -6.53 2.02 6.62
C GLY A 140 -7.19 2.43 5.30
N SER A 141 -7.21 1.52 4.33
CA SER A 141 -7.88 1.77 3.06
C SER A 141 -9.40 1.69 3.24
N SER A 142 -10.13 2.66 2.71
CA SER A 142 -11.59 2.60 2.64
C SER A 142 -12.02 2.07 1.27
N ASP A 143 -12.95 1.11 1.30
CA ASP A 143 -13.55 0.55 0.11
C ASP A 143 -14.98 1.06 0.00
N THR A 144 -15.27 1.77 -1.09
CA THR A 144 -16.62 2.24 -1.40
C THR A 144 -17.07 1.63 -2.72
N ILE A 145 -18.20 0.94 -2.72
CA ILE A 145 -18.81 0.46 -3.97
C ILE A 145 -19.42 1.68 -4.67
N VAL A 146 -18.94 1.96 -5.87
CA VAL A 146 -19.38 3.11 -6.69
C VAL A 146 -20.25 2.69 -7.87
N SER A 147 -20.28 1.40 -8.18
CA SER A 147 -21.17 0.85 -9.20
C SER A 147 -21.43 -0.63 -8.95
N ALA A 148 -22.58 -1.12 -9.37
CA ALA A 148 -22.91 -2.52 -9.39
C ALA A 148 -23.74 -2.82 -10.63
N LYS A 149 -23.55 -3.98 -11.24
CA LYS A 149 -24.40 -4.51 -12.31
C LYS A 149 -24.59 -6.01 -12.12
N ILE A 150 -25.74 -6.54 -12.47
CA ILE A 150 -26.03 -7.97 -12.48
C ILE A 150 -26.14 -8.43 -13.92
N VAL A 151 -25.36 -9.46 -14.28
CA VAL A 151 -25.38 -10.07 -15.61
C VAL A 151 -25.32 -11.59 -15.44
N HIS A 152 -26.35 -12.29 -15.90
CA HIS A 152 -26.40 -13.76 -15.95
C HIS A 152 -25.97 -14.44 -14.65
N GLY A 153 -26.57 -14.01 -13.54
CA GLY A 153 -26.31 -14.58 -12.22
C GLY A 153 -25.01 -14.17 -11.53
N THR A 154 -24.22 -13.29 -12.15
CA THR A 154 -23.03 -12.69 -11.55
C THR A 154 -23.26 -11.20 -11.34
N MET A 155 -23.06 -10.74 -10.10
CA MET A 155 -22.99 -9.31 -9.79
C MET A 155 -21.55 -8.85 -9.94
N ILE A 156 -21.33 -7.84 -10.79
CA ILE A 156 -20.05 -7.18 -10.96
C ILE A 156 -20.13 -5.83 -10.25
N THR A 157 -19.30 -5.64 -9.25
CA THR A 157 -19.23 -4.39 -8.48
C THR A 157 -17.94 -3.65 -8.80
N GLY A 158 -18.07 -2.36 -9.12
CA GLY A 158 -16.95 -1.43 -9.16
C GLY A 158 -16.71 -0.87 -7.77
N THR A 159 -15.58 -1.20 -7.18
CA THR A 159 -15.15 -0.73 -5.86
C THR A 159 -14.06 0.31 -6.04
N LYS A 160 -14.29 1.51 -5.53
CA LYS A 160 -13.28 2.54 -5.38
C LYS A 160 -12.58 2.33 -4.04
N ARG A 161 -11.29 2.02 -4.10
CA ARG A 161 -10.43 1.92 -2.94
C ARG A 161 -9.62 3.20 -2.79
N VAL A 162 -9.68 3.82 -1.62
CA VAL A 162 -8.90 5.01 -1.27
C VAL A 162 -7.87 4.63 -0.23
N ARG A 163 -6.63 5.05 -0.42
CA ARG A 163 -5.53 4.91 0.53
C ARG A 163 -5.01 6.28 0.89
N GLU A 164 -4.80 6.49 2.18
CA GLU A 164 -4.22 7.72 2.70
C GLU A 164 -2.91 7.39 3.44
N THR A 165 -1.83 8.07 3.05
CA THR A 165 -0.55 8.02 3.73
C THR A 165 -0.23 9.42 4.24
N LEU A 166 -0.04 9.54 5.55
CA LEU A 166 0.33 10.78 6.22
C LEU A 166 1.81 10.75 6.58
N TYR A 167 2.56 11.71 6.05
CA TYR A 167 3.93 11.97 6.48
C TYR A 167 3.91 13.12 7.48
N THR A 168 4.40 12.88 8.68
CA THR A 168 4.66 13.94 9.67
C THR A 168 6.17 14.15 9.73
N ILE A 169 6.61 15.30 9.25
CA ILE A 169 8.01 15.73 9.23
C ILE A 169 8.25 16.62 10.43
N LYS A 170 9.32 16.36 11.18
CA LYS A 170 9.81 17.22 12.25
C LYS A 170 11.28 17.54 12.00
N ASN A 171 11.59 18.82 11.84
CA ASN A 171 12.95 19.33 11.81
C ASN A 171 13.30 19.94 13.17
N SER A 172 14.29 19.35 13.84
CA SER A 172 14.86 19.85 15.11
C SER A 172 16.20 20.56 14.89
N GLY A 173 16.57 20.83 13.63
CA GLY A 173 17.80 21.52 13.28
C GLY A 173 17.68 23.04 13.38
N LYS A 174 18.82 23.72 13.54
CA LYS A 174 18.90 25.19 13.64
C LYS A 174 18.58 25.94 12.34
N ARG A 175 18.47 25.24 11.20
CA ARG A 175 18.18 25.81 9.88
C ARG A 175 16.90 25.18 9.33
N GLY A 176 16.13 25.97 8.59
CA GLY A 176 15.07 25.44 7.73
C GLY A 176 15.65 24.51 6.66
N LYS A 177 14.88 23.50 6.28
CA LYS A 177 15.27 22.46 5.32
C LYS A 177 14.19 22.26 4.27
N HIS A 178 14.63 21.93 3.06
CA HIS A 178 13.77 21.46 1.98
C HIS A 178 13.74 19.93 2.01
N ILE A 179 12.65 19.33 2.49
CA ILE A 179 12.52 17.88 2.58
C ILE A 179 11.84 17.35 1.32
N LEU A 180 12.50 16.44 0.62
CA LEU A 180 11.99 15.76 -0.56
C LEU A 180 11.49 14.36 -0.16
N ILE A 181 10.19 14.19 -0.06
CA ILE A 181 9.55 12.91 0.27
C ILE A 181 9.43 12.06 -1.00
N GLU A 182 10.09 10.91 -1.04
CA GLU A 182 9.92 9.90 -2.10
C GLU A 182 8.79 8.93 -1.74
N HIS A 183 7.63 9.11 -2.35
CA HIS A 183 6.48 8.22 -2.20
C HIS A 183 6.43 7.20 -3.35
N PRO A 184 6.41 5.88 -3.09
CA PRO A 184 6.48 4.87 -4.13
C PRO A 184 5.23 4.85 -5.02
N ILE A 185 5.44 4.80 -6.34
CA ILE A 185 4.35 4.66 -7.32
C ILE A 185 3.85 3.21 -7.30
N SER A 186 2.61 3.03 -6.85
CA SER A 186 1.96 1.72 -6.81
C SER A 186 1.17 1.43 -8.09
N LEU A 187 1.28 0.21 -8.63
CA LEU A 187 0.61 -0.15 -9.88
C LEU A 187 -0.93 -0.09 -9.77
N GLY A 188 -1.54 0.63 -10.71
CA GLY A 188 -3.00 0.82 -10.77
C GLY A 188 -3.56 1.80 -9.74
N TRP A 189 -2.71 2.44 -8.94
CA TRP A 189 -3.10 3.54 -8.07
C TRP A 189 -2.86 4.88 -8.77
N LYS A 190 -3.80 5.80 -8.60
CA LYS A 190 -3.74 7.15 -9.13
C LYS A 190 -3.62 8.12 -7.96
N LEU A 191 -2.62 9.01 -8.03
CA LEU A 191 -2.46 10.11 -7.09
C LEU A 191 -3.62 11.10 -7.24
N VAL A 192 -4.26 11.44 -6.13
CA VAL A 192 -5.36 12.41 -6.04
C VAL A 192 -4.95 13.63 -5.23
N GLU A 193 -4.29 13.41 -4.09
CA GLU A 193 -3.74 14.48 -3.28
C GLU A 193 -2.31 14.11 -2.86
N PRO A 194 -1.33 15.01 -2.94
CA PRO A 194 -1.37 16.30 -3.65
C PRO A 194 -1.65 16.08 -5.14
N GLY A 195 -2.47 16.96 -5.77
CA GLY A 195 -2.89 16.77 -7.17
C GLY A 195 -1.74 16.77 -8.19
N LYS A 196 -0.55 17.24 -7.80
CA LYS A 196 0.68 17.20 -8.61
C LYS A 196 1.89 16.97 -7.70
N ALA A 197 2.80 16.09 -8.13
CA ALA A 197 4.11 15.92 -7.51
C ALA A 197 5.09 17.00 -7.98
N TYR A 198 6.07 17.36 -7.15
CA TYR A 198 7.15 18.28 -7.53
C TYR A 198 7.98 17.68 -8.68
N GLU A 199 8.31 16.40 -8.56
CA GLU A 199 8.95 15.61 -9.60
C GLU A 199 8.32 14.21 -9.63
N LYS A 200 8.29 13.59 -10.81
CA LYS A 200 7.85 12.20 -10.96
C LYS A 200 8.94 11.40 -11.65
N SER A 201 9.46 10.40 -10.94
CA SER A 201 10.36 9.40 -11.51
C SER A 201 9.57 8.19 -12.00
N ARG A 202 10.27 7.17 -12.52
CA ARG A 202 9.64 5.91 -12.95
C ARG A 202 8.98 5.15 -11.78
N THR A 203 9.52 5.29 -10.56
CA THR A 203 9.13 4.46 -9.41
C THR A 203 8.64 5.27 -8.21
N TYR A 204 8.84 6.59 -8.17
CA TYR A 204 8.47 7.46 -7.06
C TYR A 204 7.82 8.76 -7.52
N TYR A 205 6.77 9.19 -6.80
CA TYR A 205 6.37 10.59 -6.73
C TYR A 205 7.27 11.29 -5.70
N ARG A 206 7.72 12.49 -6.03
CA ARG A 206 8.54 13.31 -5.13
C ARG A 206 7.77 14.55 -4.73
N PHE A 207 7.64 14.77 -3.42
CA PHE A 207 6.97 15.93 -2.86
C PHE A 207 7.97 16.78 -2.08
N LEU A 208 8.04 18.06 -2.42
CA LEU A 208 8.89 19.01 -1.70
C LEU A 208 8.10 19.63 -0.55
N VAL A 209 8.65 19.56 0.65
CA VAL A 209 8.06 20.09 1.88
C VAL A 209 9.09 20.93 2.61
N ASP A 210 8.78 22.21 2.78
CA ASP A 210 9.67 23.14 3.48
C ASP A 210 9.41 23.08 4.99
N ALA A 211 10.36 22.58 5.78
CA ALA A 211 10.29 22.65 7.23
C ALA A 211 11.14 23.80 7.74
N GLY A 212 10.57 24.58 8.66
CA GLY A 212 11.25 25.67 9.36
C GLY A 212 12.35 25.16 10.30
N ALA A 213 13.11 26.08 10.86
CA ALA A 213 14.08 25.76 11.91
C ALA A 213 13.39 25.35 13.22
N GLU A 214 14.13 24.72 14.12
CA GLU A 214 13.66 24.38 15.46
C GLU A 214 13.04 25.60 16.17
N GLY A 215 11.92 25.37 16.87
CA GLY A 215 11.19 26.41 17.58
C GLY A 215 10.20 27.21 16.72
N GLU A 216 10.29 27.12 15.39
CA GLU A 216 9.27 27.68 14.50
C GLU A 216 8.02 26.79 14.43
N LYS A 217 6.83 27.37 14.22
CA LYS A 217 5.61 26.59 13.96
C LYS A 217 5.73 25.72 12.70
N SER A 218 6.55 26.15 11.74
CA SER A 218 6.90 25.46 10.50
C SER A 218 7.88 24.29 10.69
N SER A 219 8.47 24.10 11.87
CA SER A 219 9.40 22.99 12.16
C SER A 219 8.72 21.62 12.03
N VAL A 220 7.41 21.56 12.27
CA VAL A 220 6.59 20.37 12.06
C VAL A 220 5.66 20.57 10.87
N ARG A 221 5.77 19.71 9.87
CA ARG A 221 4.94 19.73 8.67
C ARG A 221 4.22 18.40 8.49
N LYS A 222 3.03 18.47 7.92
CA LYS A 222 2.27 17.29 7.52
C LYS A 222 2.09 17.30 6.02
N LEU A 223 2.33 16.17 5.38
CA LEU A 223 2.04 15.92 3.98
C LEU A 223 1.07 14.75 3.91
N LYS A 224 -0.10 15.00 3.36
CA LYS A 224 -1.13 13.98 3.13
C LYS A 224 -1.08 13.53 1.68
N VAL A 225 -0.88 12.23 1.47
CA VAL A 225 -0.88 11.60 0.16
C VAL A 225 -2.10 10.69 0.06
N ILE A 226 -3.04 11.04 -0.81
CA ILE A 226 -4.24 10.27 -1.11
C ILE A 226 -4.09 9.68 -2.51
N GLU A 227 -4.29 8.36 -2.57
CA GLU A 227 -4.34 7.63 -3.82
C GLU A 227 -5.63 6.85 -3.95
N GLU A 228 -6.08 6.69 -5.19
CA GLU A 228 -7.30 5.97 -5.52
C GLU A 228 -7.03 4.84 -6.51
N LYS A 229 -7.73 3.73 -6.33
CA LYS A 229 -7.70 2.59 -7.24
C LYS A 229 -9.12 2.08 -7.48
N TYR A 230 -9.47 1.92 -8.75
CA TYR A 230 -10.72 1.28 -9.14
C TYR A 230 -10.50 -0.23 -9.30
N LEU A 231 -11.32 -1.01 -8.61
CA LEU A 231 -11.30 -2.46 -8.62
C LEU A 231 -12.64 -2.95 -9.16
N SER A 232 -12.60 -4.00 -9.98
CA SER A 232 -13.79 -4.74 -10.38
C SER A 232 -13.81 -6.05 -9.63
N GLN A 233 -14.91 -6.34 -8.94
CA GLN A 233 -15.13 -7.60 -8.23
C GLN A 233 -16.35 -8.30 -8.82
N SER A 234 -16.26 -9.62 -8.94
CA SER A 234 -17.36 -10.46 -9.44
C SER A 234 -17.85 -11.35 -8.30
N VAL A 235 -19.14 -11.33 -8.05
CA VAL A 235 -19.80 -12.09 -6.99
C VAL A 235 -20.91 -12.94 -7.62
N ILE A 236 -20.83 -14.25 -7.44
CA ILE A 236 -21.86 -15.17 -7.90
C ILE A 236 -23.06 -15.05 -6.96
N LEU A 237 -24.24 -14.73 -7.50
CA LEU A 237 -25.44 -14.46 -6.72
C LEU A 237 -25.95 -15.69 -5.95
N SER A 238 -25.71 -16.91 -6.45
CA SER A 238 -26.09 -18.16 -5.78
C SER A 238 -25.38 -18.37 -4.44
N ASN A 239 -24.20 -17.77 -4.27
CA ASN A 239 -23.36 -17.97 -3.08
C ASN A 239 -23.54 -16.84 -2.04
N LEU A 240 -24.43 -15.88 -2.31
CA LEU A 240 -24.69 -14.79 -1.37
C LEU A 240 -25.43 -15.30 -0.14
N ASN A 241 -24.86 -15.04 1.03
CA ASN A 241 -25.52 -15.25 2.30
C ASN A 241 -26.31 -13.98 2.72
N SER A 242 -27.20 -14.13 3.70
CA SER A 242 -28.06 -13.04 4.18
C SER A 242 -27.29 -11.82 4.68
N ARG A 243 -26.08 -12.02 5.22
CA ARG A 243 -25.21 -10.94 5.70
C ARG A 243 -24.64 -10.12 4.54
N ALA A 244 -24.18 -10.79 3.49
CA ALA A 244 -23.66 -10.15 2.28
C ALA A 244 -24.77 -9.37 1.57
N VAL A 245 -25.98 -9.94 1.46
CA VAL A 245 -27.15 -9.21 0.93
C VAL A 245 -27.44 -7.96 1.76
N GLY A 246 -27.45 -8.07 3.11
CA GLY A 246 -27.65 -6.93 4.00
C GLY A 246 -26.63 -5.81 3.77
N PHE A 247 -25.36 -6.15 3.55
CA PHE A 247 -24.31 -5.19 3.20
C PHE A 247 -24.66 -4.42 1.92
N TYR A 248 -24.95 -5.11 0.81
CA TYR A 248 -25.28 -4.45 -0.46
C TYR A 248 -26.57 -3.62 -0.40
N LEU A 249 -27.56 -4.04 0.40
CA LEU A 249 -28.78 -3.25 0.61
C LEU A 249 -28.52 -1.93 1.35
N SER A 250 -27.48 -1.86 2.18
CA SER A 250 -27.09 -0.64 2.90
C SER A 250 -26.28 0.36 2.06
N VAL A 251 -25.74 -0.07 0.92
CA VAL A 251 -24.95 0.79 0.03
C VAL A 251 -25.86 1.76 -0.71
N LYS A 252 -25.55 3.06 -0.62
CA LYS A 252 -26.35 4.13 -1.26
C LYS A 252 -26.24 4.09 -2.79
N ASP A 253 -25.03 3.89 -3.32
CA ASP A 253 -24.72 3.98 -4.76
C ASP A 253 -25.15 2.76 -5.60
N ILE A 254 -25.92 1.83 -5.02
CA ILE A 254 -26.51 0.69 -5.73
C ILE A 254 -27.93 1.02 -6.17
N SER A 255 -28.25 0.74 -7.43
CA SER A 255 -29.57 0.99 -8.03
C SER A 255 -30.68 0.20 -7.32
N ASP A 256 -31.88 0.78 -7.28
CA ASP A 256 -33.02 0.15 -6.60
C ASP A 256 -33.41 -1.19 -7.24
N GLY A 257 -33.27 -1.32 -8.57
CA GLY A 257 -33.48 -2.58 -9.27
C GLY A 257 -32.56 -3.71 -8.80
N ILE A 258 -31.30 -3.40 -8.49
CA ILE A 258 -30.35 -4.38 -7.92
C ILE A 258 -30.76 -4.72 -6.48
N LYS A 259 -31.15 -3.73 -5.67
CA LYS A 259 -31.62 -3.95 -4.31
C LYS A 259 -32.87 -4.84 -4.28
N GLU A 260 -33.82 -4.63 -5.18
CA GLU A 260 -35.01 -5.47 -5.33
C GLU A 260 -34.66 -6.89 -5.76
N ALA A 261 -33.77 -7.03 -6.74
CA ALA A 261 -33.29 -8.33 -7.19
C ALA A 261 -32.63 -9.12 -6.04
N LEU A 262 -31.77 -8.48 -5.25
CA LEU A 262 -31.13 -9.07 -4.08
C LEU A 262 -32.12 -9.43 -2.97
N LYS A 263 -33.13 -8.59 -2.71
CA LYS A 263 -34.21 -8.91 -1.76
C LYS A 263 -34.98 -10.16 -2.19
N LYS A 264 -35.32 -10.26 -3.49
CA LYS A 264 -36.05 -11.42 -4.03
C LYS A 264 -35.21 -12.70 -3.96
N ILE A 265 -33.93 -12.64 -4.33
CA ILE A 265 -32.98 -13.75 -4.18
C ILE A 265 -32.90 -14.17 -2.71
N SER A 266 -32.72 -13.23 -1.79
CA SER A 266 -32.64 -13.53 -0.35
C SER A 266 -33.90 -14.21 0.18
N LYS A 267 -35.09 -13.80 -0.28
CA LYS A 267 -36.36 -14.42 0.12
C LYS A 267 -36.48 -15.87 -0.40
N MET A 268 -36.10 -16.09 -1.67
CA MET A 268 -36.11 -17.43 -2.27
C MET A 268 -35.10 -18.37 -1.58
N SER A 269 -33.88 -17.89 -1.33
CA SER A 269 -32.85 -18.64 -0.59
C SER A 269 -33.27 -18.96 0.84
N ALA A 270 -33.97 -18.04 1.52
CA ALA A 270 -34.52 -18.29 2.86
C ALA A 270 -35.57 -19.41 2.84
N GLY A 271 -36.46 -19.43 1.85
CA GLY A 271 -37.46 -20.50 1.68
C GLY A 271 -36.81 -21.87 1.45
N ILE A 272 -35.78 -21.93 0.60
CA ILE A 272 -35.01 -23.16 0.36
C ILE A 272 -34.30 -23.62 1.64
N SER A 273 -33.70 -22.70 2.40
CA SER A 273 -33.05 -23.02 3.68
C SER A 273 -34.03 -23.57 4.72
N GLU A 274 -35.28 -23.07 4.73
CA GLU A 274 -36.34 -23.59 5.61
C GLU A 274 -36.74 -25.02 5.21
N LEU A 275 -36.91 -25.29 3.91
CA LEU A 275 -37.19 -26.65 3.40
C LEU A 275 -36.05 -27.61 3.74
N ASN A 276 -34.79 -27.22 3.52
CA ASN A 276 -33.63 -28.03 3.88
C ASN A 276 -33.59 -28.37 5.38
N SER A 277 -33.99 -27.41 6.23
CA SER A 277 -34.05 -27.63 7.68
C SER A 277 -35.14 -28.64 8.05
N LYS A 278 -36.31 -28.58 7.39
CA LYS A 278 -37.41 -29.54 7.57
C LYS A 278 -37.04 -30.94 7.09
N ILE A 279 -36.46 -31.05 5.89
CA ILE A 279 -35.97 -32.32 5.32
C ILE A 279 -34.97 -32.97 6.27
N LYS A 280 -33.96 -32.21 6.71
CA LYS A 280 -32.94 -32.70 7.66
C LYS A 280 -33.55 -33.16 8.99
N SER A 281 -34.57 -32.46 9.49
CA SER A 281 -35.30 -32.87 10.70
C SER A 281 -36.02 -34.20 10.52
N LEU A 282 -36.76 -34.37 9.41
CA LEU A 282 -37.48 -35.60 9.09
C LEU A 282 -36.54 -36.78 8.83
N GLN A 283 -35.44 -36.57 8.12
CA GLN A 283 -34.39 -37.60 7.94
C GLN A 283 -33.79 -38.03 9.28
N GLY A 284 -33.61 -37.10 10.22
CA GLY A 284 -33.17 -37.39 11.58
C GLY A 284 -34.19 -38.21 12.38
N GLU A 285 -35.49 -37.92 12.21
CA GLU A 285 -36.60 -38.65 12.83
C GLU A 285 -36.73 -40.06 12.25
N TYR A 286 -36.72 -40.20 10.92
CA TYR A 286 -36.68 -41.48 10.21
C TYR A 286 -35.54 -42.37 10.72
N SER A 287 -34.32 -41.82 10.79
CA SER A 287 -33.15 -42.54 11.27
C SER A 287 -33.29 -42.98 12.73
N ARG A 288 -34.00 -42.20 13.57
CA ARG A 288 -34.26 -42.55 14.97
C ARG A 288 -35.25 -43.71 15.07
N ILE A 289 -36.33 -43.69 14.28
CA ILE A 289 -37.34 -44.76 14.25
C ILE A 289 -36.71 -46.06 13.76
N GLN A 290 -35.91 -46.04 12.68
CA GLN A 290 -35.22 -47.24 12.19
C GLN A 290 -34.35 -47.90 13.28
N ARG A 291 -33.55 -47.11 14.01
CA ARG A 291 -32.73 -47.64 15.11
C ARG A 291 -33.59 -48.22 16.25
N ASP A 292 -34.74 -47.62 16.53
CA ASP A 292 -35.65 -48.12 17.56
C ASP A 292 -36.32 -49.43 17.13
N GLN A 293 -36.73 -49.56 15.87
CA GLN A 293 -37.26 -50.80 15.32
C GLN A 293 -36.24 -51.94 15.42
N GLU A 294 -34.97 -51.69 15.07
CA GLU A 294 -33.90 -52.68 15.20
C GLU A 294 -33.72 -53.14 16.66
N ARG A 295 -33.75 -52.20 17.60
CA ARG A 295 -33.71 -52.47 19.04
C ARG A 295 -34.92 -53.30 19.49
N ILE A 296 -36.13 -52.95 19.04
CA ILE A 296 -37.37 -53.68 19.36
C ILE A 296 -37.31 -55.11 18.81
N ARG A 297 -36.94 -55.30 17.53
CA ARG A 297 -36.79 -56.63 16.90
C ARG A 297 -35.76 -57.49 17.64
N LYS A 298 -34.64 -56.90 18.06
CA LYS A 298 -33.62 -57.57 18.87
C LYS A 298 -34.12 -57.96 20.27
N ASN A 299 -34.99 -57.17 20.90
CA ASN A 299 -35.58 -57.50 22.19
C ASN A 299 -36.68 -58.56 22.05
N MET A 300 -37.48 -58.50 20.99
CA MET A 300 -38.55 -59.46 20.71
C MET A 300 -38.02 -60.88 20.47
N SER A 301 -36.83 -61.04 19.89
CA SER A 301 -36.22 -62.37 19.67
C SER A 301 -35.95 -63.14 20.97
N ARG A 302 -35.93 -62.45 22.12
CA ARG A 302 -35.70 -63.04 23.46
C ARG A 302 -36.98 -63.23 24.27
N LEU A 303 -38.13 -62.79 23.77
CA LEU A 303 -39.39 -62.79 24.49
C LEU A 303 -40.32 -63.91 24.01
N SER A 304 -41.10 -64.47 24.94
CA SER A 304 -42.19 -65.39 24.56
C SER A 304 -43.28 -64.66 23.78
N LYS A 305 -43.72 -65.29 22.68
CA LYS A 305 -44.79 -64.79 21.79
C LYS A 305 -46.14 -64.60 22.50
N THR A 306 -46.36 -65.26 23.64
CA THR A 306 -47.60 -65.15 24.42
C THR A 306 -47.56 -64.02 25.47
N SER A 307 -46.40 -63.39 25.67
CA SER A 307 -46.26 -62.32 26.67
C SER A 307 -47.00 -61.04 26.26
N LYS A 308 -47.58 -60.34 27.24
CA LYS A 308 -48.20 -59.01 27.03
C LYS A 308 -47.21 -58.00 26.43
N LEU A 309 -45.93 -58.12 26.79
CA LEU A 309 -44.86 -57.25 26.29
C LEU A 309 -44.57 -57.47 24.79
N TYR A 310 -44.62 -58.72 24.31
CA TYR A 310 -44.46 -59.03 22.89
C TYR A 310 -45.57 -58.40 22.05
N LYS A 311 -46.84 -58.49 22.49
CA LYS A 311 -47.97 -57.84 21.81
C LYS A 311 -47.80 -56.32 21.72
N ARG A 312 -47.39 -55.67 22.81
CA ARG A 312 -47.11 -54.22 22.83
C ARG A 312 -46.03 -53.81 21.83
N TYR A 313 -44.97 -54.61 21.69
CA TYR A 313 -43.92 -54.32 20.70
C TYR A 313 -44.38 -54.49 19.26
N VAL A 314 -45.24 -55.48 18.98
CA VAL A 314 -45.88 -55.59 17.65
C VAL A 314 -46.71 -54.34 17.35
N ASP A 315 -47.54 -53.89 18.30
CA ASP A 315 -48.34 -52.67 18.11
C ASP A 315 -47.46 -51.43 17.90
N THR A 316 -46.36 -51.31 18.63
CA THR A 316 -45.39 -50.21 18.44
C THR A 316 -44.70 -50.27 17.07
N LEU A 317 -44.30 -51.46 16.60
CA LEU A 317 -43.73 -51.62 15.27
C LEU A 317 -44.74 -51.23 14.18
N ASN A 318 -46.00 -51.66 14.28
CA ASN A 318 -47.05 -51.29 13.33
C ASN A 318 -47.24 -49.77 13.27
N ASN A 319 -47.35 -49.11 14.44
CA ASN A 319 -47.45 -47.65 14.49
C ASN A 319 -46.20 -46.98 13.89
N GLN A 320 -45.00 -47.53 14.13
CA GLN A 320 -43.76 -47.01 13.56
C GLN A 320 -43.72 -47.14 12.04
N GLU A 321 -44.21 -48.23 11.45
CA GLU A 321 -44.35 -48.36 9.99
C GLU A 321 -45.32 -47.29 9.45
N ASP A 322 -46.50 -47.11 10.07
CA ASP A 322 -47.45 -46.07 9.66
C ASP A 322 -46.86 -44.64 9.74
N PHE A 323 -45.99 -44.39 10.72
CA PHE A 323 -45.26 -43.12 10.84
C PHE A 323 -44.13 -42.99 9.81
N ILE A 324 -43.41 -44.08 9.52
CA ILE A 324 -42.37 -44.10 8.48
C ILE A 324 -42.97 -43.77 7.13
N ASP A 325 -44.09 -44.39 6.76
CA ASP A 325 -44.77 -44.14 5.48
C ASP A 325 -45.13 -42.66 5.33
N LYS A 326 -45.68 -42.05 6.40
CA LYS A 326 -45.96 -40.61 6.44
C LYS A 326 -44.71 -39.73 6.34
N ILE A 327 -43.60 -40.15 6.95
CA ILE A 327 -42.33 -39.40 6.87
C ILE A 327 -41.78 -39.47 5.44
N ILE A 328 -41.82 -40.63 4.79
CA ILE A 328 -41.37 -40.82 3.41
C ILE A 328 -42.21 -39.96 2.46
N GLU A 329 -43.54 -40.04 2.54
CA GLU A 329 -44.44 -39.22 1.72
C GLU A 329 -44.14 -37.71 1.89
N LYS A 330 -43.90 -37.28 3.12
CA LYS A 330 -43.59 -35.88 3.43
C LYS A 330 -42.18 -35.47 2.99
N LEU A 331 -41.22 -36.38 3.01
CA LEU A 331 -39.88 -36.15 2.48
C LEU A 331 -39.94 -35.95 0.96
N ASP A 332 -40.59 -36.85 0.23
CA ASP A 332 -40.77 -36.76 -1.23
C ASP A 332 -41.46 -35.45 -1.62
N GLU A 333 -42.51 -35.06 -0.88
CA GLU A 333 -43.17 -33.78 -1.07
C GLU A 333 -42.22 -32.57 -0.87
N LEU A 334 -41.43 -32.58 0.21
CA LEU A 334 -40.55 -31.47 0.56
C LEU A 334 -39.35 -31.38 -0.39
N GLU A 335 -38.79 -32.52 -0.81
CA GLU A 335 -37.71 -32.60 -1.80
C GLU A 335 -38.22 -32.09 -3.16
N THR A 336 -39.41 -32.52 -3.60
CA THR A 336 -40.04 -31.98 -4.82
C THR A 336 -40.28 -30.47 -4.73
N LYS A 337 -40.71 -29.96 -3.57
CA LYS A 337 -40.89 -28.52 -3.33
C LYS A 337 -39.54 -27.79 -3.35
N GLN A 338 -38.50 -28.36 -2.76
CA GLN A 338 -37.14 -27.82 -2.74
C GLN A 338 -36.60 -27.72 -4.17
N ASP A 339 -36.68 -28.78 -4.96
CA ASP A 339 -36.20 -28.81 -6.34
C ASP A 339 -36.90 -27.77 -7.21
N LYS A 340 -38.22 -27.64 -7.08
CA LYS A 340 -38.99 -26.59 -7.76
C LYS A 340 -38.54 -25.17 -7.36
N GLN A 341 -38.30 -24.94 -6.07
CA GLN A 341 -37.81 -23.64 -5.60
C GLN A 341 -36.37 -23.36 -6.06
N GLN A 342 -35.51 -24.37 -6.07
CA GLN A 342 -34.13 -24.26 -6.54
C GLN A 342 -34.07 -23.97 -8.04
N ALA A 343 -34.86 -24.68 -8.86
CA ALA A 343 -35.00 -24.41 -10.27
C ALA A 343 -35.55 -23.00 -10.53
N GLY A 344 -36.57 -22.59 -9.76
CA GLY A 344 -37.11 -21.24 -9.81
C GLY A 344 -36.07 -20.16 -9.48
N LEU A 345 -35.24 -20.38 -8.46
CA LEU A 345 -34.14 -19.48 -8.10
C LEU A 345 -33.10 -19.38 -9.21
N ASN A 346 -32.67 -20.53 -9.76
CA ASN A 346 -31.67 -20.57 -10.84
C ASN A 346 -32.18 -19.86 -12.11
N ASN A 347 -33.46 -20.04 -12.46
CA ASN A 347 -34.11 -19.37 -13.58
C ASN A 347 -34.22 -17.86 -13.36
N TYR A 348 -34.54 -17.43 -12.13
CA TYR A 348 -34.57 -16.02 -11.79
C TYR A 348 -33.17 -15.38 -11.84
N ILE A 349 -32.17 -16.06 -11.28
CA ILE A 349 -30.76 -15.61 -11.29
C ILE A 349 -30.21 -15.48 -12.71
N SER A 350 -30.49 -16.45 -13.59
CA SER A 350 -30.00 -16.44 -14.98
C SER A 350 -30.69 -15.40 -15.88
N SER A 351 -31.96 -15.09 -15.61
CA SER A 351 -32.73 -14.08 -16.35
C SER A 351 -32.46 -12.64 -15.89
N LEU A 352 -31.81 -12.45 -14.75
CA LEU A 352 -31.48 -11.12 -14.24
C LEU A 352 -30.39 -10.43 -15.09
N ASN A 353 -30.75 -9.26 -15.61
CA ASN A 353 -29.85 -8.31 -16.24
C ASN A 353 -30.22 -6.90 -15.80
N VAL A 354 -29.50 -6.36 -14.82
CA VAL A 354 -29.79 -5.06 -14.19
C VAL A 354 -28.51 -4.25 -14.13
N LYS A 355 -28.59 -2.97 -14.49
CA LYS A 355 -27.44 -2.06 -14.51
C LYS A 355 -27.43 -1.07 -13.36
#